data_AF-W1XR44-F1
#
_entry.id   AF-W1XR44-F1
#
_cell.length_a   1.000
_cell.length_b   1.000
_cell.length_c   1.000
_cell.angle_alpha   90.00
_cell.angle_beta   90.00
_cell.angle_gamma   90.00
#
_symmetry.space_group_name_H-M   'P 1'
#
loop_
_entity.id
_entity.type
_entity.pdbx_description
1 polymer ?
#
loop_
_entity_poly.entity_id
_entity_poly.type
_entity_poly.pdbx_seq_one_letter_code
_entity_poly.pdbx_strand_id
1 'polypeptide(L)' 'VKTTIKIHDDSIVLLRTGAVNMRHQYVRGEEREAVYETPYGDLHMAVNTHELTVDFHEGVGHVHLGYD' A
#
# COMPACT_ATOMS: atom_id res chain seq x y z
N VAL A 1 -1.57 1.59 16.65
CA VAL A 1 -1.74 1.52 15.17
C VAL A 1 -1.29 0.14 14.74
N LYS A 2 -2.11 -0.59 13.98
CA LYS A 2 -1.76 -1.90 13.41
C LYS A 2 -1.60 -1.74 11.90
N THR A 3 -0.52 -2.27 11.34
CA THR A 3 -0.29 -2.28 9.89
C THR A 3 -0.12 -3.72 9.42
N THR A 4 -0.84 -4.09 8.38
CA THR A 4 -0.73 -5.37 7.69
C THR A 4 -0.39 -5.09 6.24
N ILE A 5 0.69 -5.69 5.76
CA ILE A 5 1.09 -5.65 4.36
C ILE A 5 0.75 -7.01 3.76
N LYS A 6 -0.11 -7.03 2.74
CA LYS A 6 -0.39 -8.21 1.94
C LYS A 6 0.36 -8.07 0.63
N ILE A 7 1.08 -9.11 0.25
CA ILE A 7 1.91 -9.10 -0.93
C ILE A 7 1.35 -10.15 -1.88
N HIS A 8 1.16 -9.74 -3.12
CA HIS A 8 0.71 -10.54 -4.25
C HIS A 8 1.77 -10.40 -5.36
N ASP A 9 1.72 -11.27 -6.37
CA ASP A 9 2.73 -11.32 -7.42
C ASP A 9 2.94 -9.96 -8.12
N ASP A 10 1.84 -9.22 -8.41
CA ASP A 10 1.87 -7.93 -9.12
C ASP A 10 1.27 -6.76 -8.31
N SER A 11 1.00 -6.96 -7.01
CA SER A 11 0.43 -5.88 -6.19
C SER A 11 0.71 -6.02 -4.71
N ILE A 12 0.63 -4.90 -4.01
CA ILE A 12 0.73 -4.84 -2.55
C ILE A 12 -0.48 -4.13 -1.98
N VAL A 13 -1.07 -4.71 -0.93
CA VAL A 13 -2.15 -4.07 -0.17
C VAL A 13 -1.64 -3.70 1.21
N LEU A 14 -1.62 -2.40 1.49
CA LEU A 14 -1.34 -1.85 2.80
C LEU A 14 -2.66 -1.60 3.53
N LEU A 15 -2.87 -2.33 4.62
CA LEU A 15 -3.99 -2.15 5.53
C LEU A 15 -3.45 -1.53 6.81
N ARG A 16 -3.99 -0.37 7.19
CA ARG A 16 -3.69 0.25 8.48
C ARG A 16 -4.98 0.47 9.24
N THR A 17 -4.96 0.16 10.53
CA THR A 17 -6.07 0.43 11.44
C THR A 17 -5.60 1.14 12.70
N GLY A 18 -6.45 2.01 13.25
CA GLY A 18 -6.19 2.79 14.46
C GLY A 18 -6.54 4.25 14.27
N ALA A 19 -5.57 5.14 14.53
CA ALA A 19 -5.76 6.58 14.38
C ALA A 19 -6.02 7.00 12.92
N VAL A 20 -5.50 6.24 11.96
CA VAL A 20 -5.87 6.34 10.54
C VAL A 20 -6.26 4.95 10.09
N ASN A 21 -7.44 4.82 9.49
CA ASN A 21 -7.83 3.61 8.79
C ASN A 21 -7.64 3.81 7.30
N MET A 22 -6.96 2.88 6.65
CA MET A 22 -6.79 2.93 5.21
C MET A 22 -6.60 1.53 4.63
N ARG A 23 -7.07 1.38 3.39
CA ARG A 23 -6.74 0.28 2.49
C ARG A 23 -6.14 0.88 1.23
N HIS A 24 -4.82 0.80 1.12
CA HIS A 24 -4.09 1.27 -0.05
C HIS A 24 -3.63 0.09 -0.89
N GLN A 25 -3.85 0.13 -2.20
CA GLN A 25 -3.38 -0.90 -3.12
C GLN A 25 -2.39 -0.29 -4.11
N TYR A 26 -1.18 -0.81 -4.12
CA TYR A 26 -0.14 -0.48 -5.10
C TYR A 26 -0.21 -1.53 -6.21
N VAL A 27 -0.45 -1.11 -7.45
CA VAL A 27 -0.49 -1.98 -8.64
C VAL A 27 0.43 -1.37 -9.68
N ARG A 28 1.44 -2.13 -10.11
CA ARG A 28 2.45 -1.63 -11.05
C ARG A 28 1.81 -1.22 -12.37
N GLY A 29 2.07 0.01 -12.80
CA GLY A 29 1.57 0.60 -14.05
C GLY A 29 0.15 1.16 -13.94
N GLU A 30 -0.44 1.22 -12.74
CA GLU A 30 -1.79 1.75 -12.54
C GLU A 30 -1.82 2.87 -11.50
N GLU A 31 -2.73 3.82 -11.72
CA GLU A 31 -3.16 4.77 -10.70
C GLU A 31 -4.29 4.16 -9.87
N ARG A 32 -4.19 4.27 -8.55
CA ARG A 32 -5.19 3.78 -7.60
C ARG A 32 -5.56 4.86 -6.62
N GLU A 33 -6.87 5.07 -6.48
CA GLU A 33 -7.43 5.92 -5.44
C GLU A 33 -7.62 5.15 -4.13
N ALA A 34 -7.38 5.82 -3.02
CA ALA A 34 -7.61 5.31 -1.68
C ALA A 34 -8.15 6.42 -0.78
N VAL A 35 -9.08 6.06 0.11
CA VAL A 35 -9.60 6.96 1.14
C VAL A 35 -8.93 6.63 2.46
N TYR A 36 -8.34 7.65 3.08
CA TYR A 36 -7.72 7.55 4.39
C TYR A 36 -8.67 8.19 5.39
N GLU A 37 -9.30 7.37 6.22
CA GLU A 37 -10.17 7.82 7.29
C GLU A 37 -9.29 8.32 8.43
N THR A 38 -9.25 9.64 8.62
CA THR A 38 -8.49 10.28 9.70
C THR A 38 -9.45 10.83 10.77
N PRO A 39 -8.95 11.20 11.97
CA PRO A 39 -9.78 11.81 12.99
C PRO A 39 -10.34 13.20 12.60
N TYR A 40 -9.81 13.78 11.52
CA TYR A 40 -10.17 15.09 11.00
C TYR A 40 -11.07 15.02 9.76
N GLY A 41 -11.46 13.80 9.36
CA GLY A 41 -12.24 13.53 8.14
C GLY A 41 -11.48 12.67 7.14
N ASP A 42 -12.11 12.46 6.00
CA ASP A 42 -11.61 11.61 4.93
C ASP A 42 -10.60 12.37 4.06
N LEU A 43 -9.44 11.76 3.87
CA LEU A 43 -8.42 12.23 2.95
C LEU A 43 -8.41 11.32 1.72
N HIS A 44 -8.78 11.88 0.58
CA HIS A 44 -8.71 11.18 -0.71
C HIS A 44 -7.30 11.28 -1.28
N MET A 45 -6.70 10.13 -1.56
CA MET A 45 -5.36 10.00 -2.12
C MET A 45 -5.45 9.25 -3.45
N ALA A 46 -4.66 9.67 -4.43
CA ALA A 46 -4.39 8.90 -5.64
C ALA A 46 -2.90 8.63 -5.69
N VAL A 47 -2.51 7.41 -6.05
CA VAL A 47 -1.11 7.00 -6.17
C VAL A 47 -0.91 6.29 -7.47
N ASN A 48 0.13 6.68 -8.20
CA ASN A 48 0.55 6.01 -9.42
C ASN A 48 1.82 5.19 -9.15
N THR A 49 1.73 3.87 -9.29
CA THR A 49 2.85 2.97 -8.96
C THR A 49 3.65 2.62 -10.20
N HIS A 50 4.88 3.08 -10.29
CA HIS A 50 5.76 2.87 -11.45
C HIS A 50 6.65 1.65 -11.29
N GLU A 51 7.07 1.38 -10.06
CA GLU A 51 7.99 0.29 -9.73
C GLU A 51 7.41 -0.57 -8.61
N LEU A 52 7.44 -1.88 -8.82
CA LEU A 52 7.11 -2.86 -7.79
C LEU A 52 8.03 -4.06 -7.97
N THR A 53 8.78 -4.39 -6.94
CA THR A 53 9.60 -5.61 -6.87
C THR A 53 9.47 -6.24 -5.50
N VAL A 54 9.28 -7.54 -5.49
CA VAL A 54 9.06 -8.33 -4.28
C VAL A 54 10.01 -9.51 -4.31
N ASP A 55 10.88 -9.58 -3.32
CA ASP A 55 11.90 -10.61 -3.20
C ASP A 55 11.73 -11.30 -1.84
N PHE A 56 11.32 -12.56 -1.83
CA PHE A 56 11.19 -13.36 -0.61
C PHE A 56 12.17 -14.52 -0.61
N HIS A 57 13.04 -14.57 0.40
CA HIS A 57 14.03 -15.63 0.57
C HIS A 57 14.18 -15.96 2.05
N GLU A 58 14.09 -17.25 2.39
CA GLU A 58 14.40 -17.77 3.73
C GLU A 58 13.70 -17.03 4.89
N GLY A 59 12.44 -16.64 4.68
CA GLY A 59 11.65 -15.93 5.70
C GLY A 59 11.91 -14.42 5.80
N VAL A 60 12.80 -13.88 4.96
CA VAL A 60 13.05 -12.45 4.81
C VAL A 60 12.45 -11.97 3.49
N GLY A 61 11.62 -10.93 3.56
CA GLY A 61 11.03 -10.27 2.39
C GLY A 61 11.63 -8.88 2.19
N HIS A 62 12.06 -8.58 0.97
CA HIS A 62 12.40 -7.23 0.53
C HIS A 62 11.34 -6.76 -0.46
N VAL A 63 10.85 -5.54 -0.25
CA VAL A 63 9.84 -4.92 -1.10
C VAL A 63 10.38 -3.57 -1.54
N HIS A 64 10.46 -3.37 -2.85
CA HIS A 64 10.77 -2.09 -3.46
C HIS A 64 9.52 -1.55 -4.16
N LEU A 65 9.17 -0.30 -3.85
CA LEU A 65 8.00 0.41 -4.34
C LEU A 65 8.44 1.80 -4.81
N GLY A 66 8.21 2.11 -6.08
CA GLY A 66 8.37 3.44 -6.65
C GLY A 66 7.00 3.97 -7.07
N TYR A 67 6.58 5.10 -6.51
CA TYR A 67 5.28 5.70 -6.76
C TYR A 67 5.32 7.22 -6.56
N ASP A 68 4.36 7.91 -7.19
CA ASP A 68 4.06 9.34 -6.98
C ASP A 68 2.83 9.54 -6.10
#